data_AF-A0A7S3H4N5-F1
#
_entry.id   AF-A0A7S3H4N5-F1
#
_cell.length_a   1.000
_cell.length_b   1.000
_cell.length_c   1.000
_cell.angle_alpha   90.00
_cell.angle_beta   90.00
_cell.angle_gamma   90.00
#
_symmetry.space_group_name_H-M   'P 1'
#
loop_
_entity.id
_entity.type
_entity.pdbx_description
1 polymer ?
#
loop_
_entity_poly.entity_id
_entity_poly.type
_entity_poly.pdbx_seq_one_letter_code
_entity_poly.pdbx_strand_id
1 'polypeptide(L)'
;KYTGQWRDGARHGFGHKNYAKGGYYEGEWRVGFKEGKGKFVSHDNYVYEGEFRKDRLWNGRKYPLSASGATENAVESSVTNVEDTVDASDVSAGIDVAGAESDVLGSYTSDTASE
;
A
#
# COMPACT_ATOMS: atom_id res chain seq x y z
N LYS A 1 5.58 -4.73 -24.70
CA LYS A 1 5.90 -6.12 -24.28
C LYS A 1 4.61 -6.80 -23.81
N TYR A 2 4.39 -8.07 -24.12
CA TYR A 2 3.22 -8.84 -23.66
C TYR A 2 3.68 -10.10 -22.92
N THR A 3 2.98 -10.43 -21.84
CA THR A 3 3.15 -11.66 -21.05
C THR A 3 1.77 -12.24 -20.80
N GLY A 4 1.49 -13.44 -21.27
CA GLY A 4 0.17 -14.04 -21.11
C GLY A 4 -0.04 -15.22 -22.02
N GLN A 5 -1.27 -15.71 -22.06
CA GLN A 5 -1.62 -16.87 -22.86
C GLN A 5 -1.80 -16.49 -24.34
N TRP A 6 -1.51 -17.46 -25.21
CA TRP A 6 -1.65 -17.33 -26.66
C TRP A 6 -2.49 -18.48 -27.19
N ARG A 7 -3.33 -18.21 -28.18
CA ARG A 7 -4.13 -19.21 -28.91
C ARG A 7 -4.19 -18.80 -30.38
N ASP A 8 -3.88 -19.73 -31.28
CA ASP A 8 -3.92 -19.53 -32.73
C ASP A 8 -3.12 -18.29 -33.21
N GLY A 9 -1.96 -18.05 -32.60
CA GLY A 9 -1.11 -16.89 -32.92
C GLY A 9 -1.66 -15.54 -32.40
N ALA A 10 -2.78 -15.53 -31.70
CA ALA A 10 -3.38 -14.35 -31.10
C ALA A 10 -3.30 -14.38 -29.56
N ARG A 11 -3.31 -13.20 -28.94
CA ARG A 11 -3.40 -13.07 -27.46
C ARG A 11 -4.76 -13.58 -26.99
N HIS A 12 -4.77 -14.46 -26.00
CA HIS A 12 -5.97 -15.08 -25.49
C HIS A 12 -5.85 -15.30 -23.97
N GLY A 13 -6.96 -15.46 -23.25
CA GLY A 13 -6.95 -15.72 -21.80
C GLY A 13 -6.41 -14.53 -21.01
N PHE A 14 -5.91 -14.77 -19.80
CA PHE A 14 -5.37 -13.70 -18.98
C PHE A 14 -3.97 -13.28 -19.46
N GLY A 15 -3.70 -11.98 -19.51
CA GLY A 15 -2.39 -11.47 -19.88
C GLY A 15 -2.17 -9.99 -19.57
N HIS A 16 -0.89 -9.65 -19.47
CA HIS A 16 -0.37 -8.33 -19.21
C HIS A 16 0.33 -7.76 -20.45
N LYS A 17 -0.10 -6.60 -20.91
CA LYS A 17 0.49 -5.87 -22.04
C LYS A 17 1.00 -4.52 -21.59
N ASN A 18 2.32 -4.33 -21.64
CA ASN A 18 2.96 -3.03 -21.54
C ASN A 18 2.99 -2.35 -22.91
N TYR A 19 2.46 -1.13 -22.98
CA TYR A 19 2.50 -0.28 -24.16
C TYR A 19 3.76 0.59 -24.16
N ALA A 20 4.29 0.92 -25.34
CA ALA A 20 5.53 1.69 -25.46
C ALA A 20 5.44 3.11 -24.87
N LYS A 21 4.23 3.68 -24.75
CA LYS A 21 3.98 5.02 -24.19
C LYS A 21 3.85 5.04 -22.66
N GLY A 22 4.15 3.94 -21.96
CA GLY A 22 4.10 3.86 -20.49
C GLY A 22 2.77 3.39 -19.89
N GLY A 23 1.71 3.27 -20.70
CA GLY A 23 0.48 2.61 -20.28
C GLY A 23 0.63 1.08 -20.22
N TYR A 24 -0.24 0.41 -19.49
CA TYR A 24 -0.34 -1.06 -19.48
C TYR A 24 -1.79 -1.53 -19.42
N TYR A 25 -2.04 -2.75 -19.87
CA TYR A 25 -3.30 -3.45 -19.67
C TYR A 25 -3.03 -4.78 -19.01
N GLU A 26 -3.79 -5.09 -17.96
CA GLU A 26 -3.83 -6.39 -17.33
C GLU A 26 -5.27 -6.88 -17.34
N GLY A 27 -5.50 -8.09 -17.83
CA GLY A 27 -6.84 -8.64 -17.87
C GLY A 27 -7.01 -9.73 -18.90
N GLU A 28 -8.27 -10.00 -19.20
CA GLU A 28 -8.67 -11.01 -20.18
C GLU A 28 -8.49 -10.52 -21.63
N TRP A 29 -8.07 -11.45 -22.48
CA TRP A 29 -7.81 -11.26 -23.90
C TRP A 29 -8.57 -12.31 -24.70
N ARG A 30 -9.09 -11.92 -25.87
CA ARG A 30 -9.73 -12.83 -26.80
C ARG A 30 -9.43 -12.40 -28.23
N VAL A 31 -8.84 -13.31 -29.02
CA VAL A 31 -8.46 -13.07 -30.42
C VAL A 31 -7.66 -11.77 -30.61
N GLY A 32 -6.75 -11.46 -29.67
CA GLY A 32 -5.90 -10.27 -29.74
C GLY A 32 -6.50 -8.98 -29.16
N PHE A 33 -7.79 -8.97 -28.81
CA PHE A 33 -8.49 -7.83 -28.23
C PHE A 33 -8.65 -7.97 -26.71
N LYS A 34 -8.70 -6.84 -26.00
CA LYS A 34 -9.10 -6.79 -24.58
C LYS A 34 -10.58 -7.14 -24.49
N GLU A 35 -10.90 -8.12 -23.65
CA GLU A 35 -12.22 -8.74 -23.55
C GLU A 35 -12.43 -9.23 -22.13
N GLY A 36 -13.62 -9.13 -21.54
CA GLY A 36 -13.84 -9.58 -20.16
C GLY A 36 -13.25 -8.63 -19.13
N LYS A 37 -12.97 -9.09 -17.92
CA LYS A 37 -12.51 -8.23 -16.82
C LYS A 37 -11.05 -7.82 -17.01
N GLY A 38 -10.76 -6.56 -16.76
CA GLY A 38 -9.39 -6.06 -16.78
C GLY A 38 -9.23 -4.67 -16.20
N LYS A 39 -7.97 -4.24 -16.17
CA LYS A 39 -7.49 -2.94 -15.72
C LYS A 39 -6.56 -2.39 -16.80
N PHE A 40 -6.95 -1.26 -17.40
CA PHE A 40 -6.10 -0.51 -18.31
C PHE A 40 -5.61 0.76 -17.62
N VAL A 41 -4.30 0.95 -17.59
CA VAL A 41 -3.66 2.19 -17.16
C VAL A 41 -3.17 2.93 -18.39
N SER A 42 -3.70 4.13 -18.62
CA SER A 42 -3.22 5.02 -19.68
C SER A 42 -1.89 5.64 -19.30
N HIS A 43 -1.17 6.07 -20.32
CA HIS A 43 -0.01 6.96 -20.24
C HIS A 43 -0.32 8.24 -19.41
N ASP A 44 -1.56 8.73 -19.49
CA ASP A 44 -2.03 9.94 -18.79
C ASP A 44 -2.36 9.72 -17.30
N ASN A 45 -1.88 8.62 -16.69
CA ASN A 45 -2.17 8.26 -15.30
C ASN A 45 -3.67 8.13 -14.99
N TYR A 46 -4.46 7.64 -15.94
CA TYR A 46 -5.86 7.24 -15.71
C TYR A 46 -5.99 5.73 -15.73
N VAL A 47 -6.80 5.21 -14.82
CA VAL A 47 -7.15 3.80 -14.70
C VAL A 47 -8.56 3.60 -15.21
N TYR A 48 -8.73 2.56 -16.02
CA TYR A 48 -10.00 2.09 -16.55
C TYR A 48 -10.13 0.64 -16.08
N GLU A 49 -10.99 0.40 -15.12
CA GLU A 49 -11.19 -0.91 -14.51
C GLU A 49 -12.62 -1.37 -14.74
N GLY A 50 -12.78 -2.60 -15.22
CA GLY A 50 -14.08 -3.20 -15.46
C GLY A 50 -14.06 -4.22 -16.60
N GLU A 51 -15.21 -4.42 -17.21
CA GLU A 51 -15.40 -5.30 -18.36
C GLU A 51 -15.06 -4.57 -19.66
N PHE A 52 -14.24 -5.21 -20.49
CA PHE A 52 -13.82 -4.78 -21.81
C PHE A 52 -14.51 -5.62 -22.88
N ARG A 53 -14.83 -5.01 -24.02
CA ARG A 53 -15.32 -5.70 -25.22
C ARG A 53 -14.68 -5.07 -26.44
N LYS A 54 -13.93 -5.88 -27.21
CA LYS A 54 -13.21 -5.43 -28.42
C LYS A 54 -12.40 -4.14 -28.16
N ASP A 55 -11.51 -4.18 -27.18
CA ASP A 55 -10.62 -3.08 -26.75
C ASP A 55 -11.27 -1.86 -26.07
N ARG A 56 -12.60 -1.82 -25.94
CA ARG A 56 -13.32 -0.72 -25.29
C ARG A 56 -13.82 -1.13 -23.91
N LEU A 57 -13.73 -0.21 -22.94
CA LEU A 57 -14.39 -0.38 -21.65
C LEU A 57 -15.91 -0.37 -21.89
N TRP A 58 -16.58 -1.45 -21.51
CA TRP A 58 -18.02 -1.64 -21.63
C TRP A 58 -18.75 -1.30 -20.34
N ASN A 59 -18.29 -1.85 -19.23
CA ASN A 59 -18.89 -1.65 -17.92
C ASN A 59 -17.78 -1.51 -16.88
N GLY A 60 -17.64 -0.34 -16.28
CA GLY A 60 -16.55 -0.08 -15.35
C GLY A 60 -16.42 1.38 -14.99
N ARG A 61 -15.32 1.70 -14.32
CA ARG A 61 -15.03 3.04 -13.82
C ARG A 61 -13.71 3.55 -14.38
N LYS A 62 -13.69 4.86 -14.64
CA LYS A 62 -12.49 5.63 -14.93
C LYS A 62 -12.15 6.49 -13.73
N TYR A 63 -10.93 6.41 -13.25
CA TYR A 63 -10.44 7.19 -12.11
C TYR A 63 -8.95 7.48 -12.28
N PRO A 64 -8.41 8.55 -11.66
CA PRO A 64 -6.97 8.80 -11.71
C PRO A 64 -6.20 7.67 -11.03
N LEU A 65 -4.98 7.38 -11.49
CA LEU A 65 -4.11 6.33 -10.95
C LEU A 65 -3.83 6.54 -9.46
N SER A 66 -3.79 7.80 -9.01
CA SER A 66 -3.68 8.17 -7.59
C SER A 66 -4.84 7.65 -6.74
N ALA A 67 -6.05 7.55 -7.29
CA ALA A 67 -7.21 7.00 -6.59
C ALA A 67 -7.26 5.46 -6.60
N SER A 68 -6.38 4.79 -7.36
CA SER A 68 -6.35 3.31 -7.42
C SER A 68 -5.74 2.65 -6.17
N GLY A 69 -5.01 3.43 -5.36
CA GLY A 69 -4.34 3.00 -4.14
C GLY A 69 -5.01 3.48 -2.86
N ALA A 70 -6.28 3.93 -2.88
CA ALA A 70 -6.99 4.49 -1.71
C ALA A 70 -7.34 3.46 -0.60
N THR A 71 -6.44 2.51 -0.35
CA THR A 71 -6.20 1.81 0.91
C THR A 71 -4.73 1.95 1.31
N GLU A 72 -4.14 3.12 1.16
CA GLU A 72 -3.05 3.57 2.02
C GLU A 72 -3.69 4.17 3.27
N ASN A 73 -4.03 3.28 4.21
CA ASN A 73 -4.52 3.65 5.53
C ASN A 73 -3.95 2.63 6.53
N ALA A 74 -2.71 2.87 6.98
CA ALA A 74 -2.14 2.36 8.25
C ALA A 74 -0.69 2.81 8.52
N VAL A 75 -0.31 4.08 8.33
CA VAL A 75 0.79 4.74 9.10
C VAL A 75 0.44 6.21 9.35
N GLU A 76 -0.80 6.51 9.75
CA GLU A 76 -1.13 7.76 10.46
C GLU A 76 -2.23 7.49 11.50
N SER A 77 -2.21 6.30 12.10
CA SER A 77 -2.85 6.13 13.40
C SER A 77 -1.82 6.52 14.46
N SER A 78 -2.13 7.63 15.14
CA SER A 78 -1.62 8.07 16.44
C SER A 78 -0.11 8.35 16.56
N VAL A 79 0.29 9.62 16.44
CA VAL A 79 0.80 10.43 17.57
C VAL A 79 0.56 11.92 17.25
N THR A 80 -0.63 12.43 17.54
CA THR A 80 -0.76 13.84 17.95
C THR A 80 -0.52 13.90 19.45
N ASN A 81 0.74 13.95 19.88
CA ASN A 81 1.03 14.44 21.22
C ASN A 81 1.02 15.97 21.13
N VAL A 82 -0.17 16.52 21.38
CA VAL A 82 -0.29 17.87 21.92
C VAL A 82 0.06 17.73 23.40
N GLU A 83 1.31 18.01 23.75
CA GLU A 83 1.67 18.40 25.12
C GLU A 83 2.09 19.86 24.97
N ASP A 84 1.09 20.74 24.98
CA ASP A 84 0.78 21.56 26.15
C ASP A 84 2.04 22.25 26.70
N THR A 85 2.04 23.55 26.45
CA THR A 85 2.98 24.54 26.91
C THR A 85 3.10 24.51 28.44
N VAL A 86 4.24 24.07 28.97
CA VAL A 86 4.72 24.58 30.26
C VAL A 86 5.66 25.75 29.98
N ASP A 87 5.08 26.93 30.12
CA ASP A 87 5.76 28.21 30.23
C ASP A 87 6.54 28.30 31.55
N ALA A 88 7.56 29.15 31.50
CA ALA A 88 8.28 29.81 32.57
C ALA A 88 9.26 28.99 33.44
N SER A 89 10.45 29.60 33.53
CA SER A 89 11.50 29.43 34.54
C SER A 89 12.15 28.05 34.56
N ASP A 90 13.45 27.90 34.45
CA ASP A 90 14.36 28.54 35.37
C ASP A 90 15.81 28.31 34.90
N VAL A 91 16.64 29.23 35.31
CA VAL A 91 18.07 29.36 35.04
C VAL A 91 18.91 28.31 35.77
N SER A 92 20.18 28.26 35.35
CA SER A 92 21.34 27.84 36.14
C SER A 92 21.58 26.32 36.16
N ALA A 93 22.69 25.90 35.59
CA ALA A 93 24.01 25.82 36.24
C ALA A 93 24.20 24.43 36.83
N GLY A 94 25.32 23.81 36.46
CA GLY A 94 25.65 22.47 36.89
C GLY A 94 25.74 22.33 38.40
N ILE A 95 25.65 21.09 38.87
CA ILE A 95 26.34 20.60 40.05
C ILE A 95 26.54 19.11 39.85
N ASP A 96 27.80 18.72 40.04
CA ASP A 96 28.29 17.38 40.10
C ASP A 96 27.72 16.56 41.28
N VAL A 97 27.86 15.25 41.10
CA VAL A 97 28.30 14.26 42.10
C VAL A 97 27.31 13.65 43.11
N ALA A 98 27.50 12.33 43.20
CA ALA A 98 27.51 11.46 44.37
C ALA A 98 26.22 10.77 44.81
N GLY A 99 26.37 9.44 44.87
CA GLY A 99 25.80 8.58 45.91
C GLY A 99 24.31 8.35 45.75
N ALA A 100 23.71 7.30 46.25
CA ALA A 100 24.14 6.14 47.01
C ALA A 100 22.94 5.19 46.80
N GLU A 101 23.18 3.99 46.30
CA GLU A 101 23.09 2.77 47.10
C GLU A 101 21.66 2.26 47.35
N SER A 102 21.60 0.94 47.31
CA SER A 102 20.82 0.07 48.19
C SER A 102 19.29 0.06 48.00
N ASP A 103 18.75 -1.03 47.43
CA ASP A 103 18.21 -2.19 48.17
C ASP A 103 16.69 -1.95 48.46
N VAL A 104 15.73 -2.88 48.44
CA VAL A 104 15.63 -4.33 48.24
C VAL A 104 14.11 -4.67 48.36
N LEU A 105 13.72 -5.89 47.96
CA LEU A 105 12.42 -6.57 48.12
C LEU A 105 11.33 -6.23 47.08
N GLY A 106 10.59 -7.19 46.50
CA GLY A 106 10.37 -8.55 46.96
C GLY A 106 9.84 -9.47 45.85
N SER A 107 10.27 -10.71 45.98
CA SER A 107 9.82 -11.95 45.35
C SER A 107 8.31 -12.09 45.24
N TYR A 108 7.79 -12.73 44.18
CA TYR A 108 7.15 -14.06 44.26
C TYR A 108 6.82 -14.61 42.85
N THR A 109 7.30 -15.82 42.60
CA THR A 109 6.68 -17.01 41.96
C THR A 109 5.50 -16.80 40.97
N SER A 110 5.35 -17.55 39.87
CA SER A 110 5.50 -19.00 39.74
C SER A 110 5.63 -19.41 38.27
N ASP A 111 6.52 -20.38 38.09
CA ASP A 111 6.65 -21.31 37.00
C ASP A 111 5.36 -22.14 36.79
N THR A 112 5.00 -22.46 35.54
CA THR A 112 4.86 -23.85 35.02
C THR A 112 3.88 -24.00 33.84
N ALA A 113 4.37 -24.81 32.89
CA ALA A 113 3.68 -25.74 31.98
C ALA A 113 2.74 -25.16 30.91
N SER A 114 3.05 -25.28 29.61
CA SER A 114 3.13 -26.52 28.79
C SER A 114 1.78 -27.20 28.63
N GLU A 115 1.20 -27.03 27.44
CA GLU A 115 0.73 -28.13 26.59
C GLU A 115 0.75 -27.68 25.11
#